data_AF-A0A7S3NEP5-F1
#
_entry.id   AF-A0A7S3NEP5-F1
#
_cell.length_a   1.000
_cell.length_b   1.000
_cell.length_c   1.000
_cell.angle_alpha   90.00
_cell.angle_beta   90.00
_cell.angle_gamma   90.00
#
_symmetry.space_group_name_H-M   'P 1'
#
loop_
_entity.id
_entity.type
_entity.pdbx_description
1 polymer ?
#
loop_
_entity_poly.entity_id
_entity_poly.type
_entity_poly.pdbx_seq_one_letter_code
_entity_poly.pdbx_strand_id
1 'polypeptide(L)'
;YETLSYPTGFVFKLNLFSTHGDFHYIGLNGIEFFDQNGRCLTDYSQNADNFPFVFGEPNSINMLDGIKGDVRTPDKLLDGVNCTTDDNHMWLAPFTNTITYA
;
A
#
# COMPACT_ATOMS: atom_id res chain seq x y z
N TYR A 1 -32.33 -6.54 9.63
CA TYR A 1 -30.96 -6.00 9.68
C TYR A 1 -30.14 -6.89 8.78
N GLU A 2 -29.67 -6.36 7.65
CA GLU A 2 -28.77 -7.10 6.76
C GLU A 2 -27.34 -6.70 7.08
N THR A 3 -26.52 -7.69 7.41
CA THR A 3 -25.07 -7.50 7.59
C THR A 3 -24.47 -7.22 6.21
N LEU A 4 -23.74 -6.12 6.06
CA LEU A 4 -23.00 -5.84 4.83
C LEU A 4 -22.00 -6.98 4.58
N SER A 5 -22.09 -7.60 3.41
CA SER A 5 -21.26 -8.75 3.04
C SER A 5 -19.80 -8.38 2.79
N TYR A 6 -19.54 -7.13 2.40
CA TYR A 6 -18.21 -6.62 2.04
C TYR A 6 -17.98 -5.20 2.56
N PRO A 7 -16.72 -4.80 2.82
CA PRO A 7 -16.37 -3.42 3.09
C PRO A 7 -16.80 -2.50 1.94
N THR A 8 -17.54 -1.43 2.23
CA THR A 8 -17.98 -0.43 1.25
C THR A 8 -17.60 0.97 1.72
N GLY A 9 -17.09 1.82 0.81
CA GLY A 9 -16.75 3.20 1.14
C GLY A 9 -15.99 3.91 0.02
N PHE A 10 -15.71 5.19 0.23
CA PHE A 10 -14.90 6.03 -0.68
C PHE A 10 -13.42 6.08 -0.28
N VAL A 11 -13.12 5.78 0.99
CA VAL A 11 -11.77 5.82 1.55
C VAL A 11 -11.52 4.54 2.32
N PHE A 12 -10.45 3.84 1.97
CA PHE A 12 -9.97 2.66 2.69
C PHE A 12 -8.68 3.02 3.42
N LYS A 13 -8.65 2.78 4.74
CA LYS A 13 -7.46 3.00 5.57
C LYS A 13 -6.90 1.66 6.02
N LEU A 14 -5.69 1.34 5.58
CA LEU A 14 -4.94 0.18 6.02
C LEU A 14 -3.92 0.63 7.06
N ASN A 15 -3.98 0.06 8.26
CA ASN A 15 -2.97 0.29 9.30
C ASN A 15 -2.07 -0.94 9.37
N LEU A 16 -0.78 -0.76 9.14
CA LEU A 16 0.21 -1.83 9.21
C LEU A 16 0.89 -1.79 10.57
N PHE A 17 0.75 -2.85 11.37
CA PHE A 17 1.17 -2.87 12.78
C PHE A 17 2.48 -3.62 13.03
N SER A 18 2.97 -4.39 12.06
CA SER A 18 4.17 -5.22 12.21
C SER A 18 4.81 -5.53 10.86
N THR A 19 6.09 -5.88 10.88
CA THR A 19 6.90 -6.21 9.71
C THR A 19 7.26 -7.70 9.70
N HIS A 20 7.80 -8.19 8.57
CA HIS A 20 8.36 -9.55 8.47
C HIS A 20 9.87 -9.58 8.78
N GLY A 21 10.23 -9.15 9.99
CA GLY A 21 11.61 -9.27 10.50
C GLY A 21 12.51 -8.05 10.29
N ASP A 22 12.01 -6.97 9.68
CA ASP A 22 12.74 -5.69 9.59
C ASP A 22 12.35 -4.76 10.75
N PHE A 23 13.34 -4.24 11.47
CA PHE A 23 13.10 -3.38 12.65
C PHE A 23 12.81 -1.91 12.31
N HIS A 24 13.13 -1.47 11.09
CA HIS A 24 13.17 -0.06 10.70
C HIS A 24 12.27 0.28 9.52
N TYR A 25 11.85 -0.70 8.73
CA TYR A 25 11.10 -0.48 7.51
C TYR A 25 9.94 -1.44 7.35
N ILE A 26 8.88 -0.95 6.71
CA ILE A 26 7.75 -1.74 6.26
C ILE A 26 7.52 -1.52 4.77
N GLY A 27 7.21 -2.58 4.05
CA GLY A 27 6.97 -2.50 2.62
C GLY A 27 5.94 -3.49 2.14
N LEU A 28 5.41 -3.22 0.96
CA LEU A 28 4.45 -4.04 0.24
C LEU A 28 4.78 -3.99 -1.25
N ASN A 29 4.53 -5.10 -1.96
CA ASN A 29 4.60 -5.10 -3.41
C ASN A 29 3.40 -4.36 -4.01
N GLY A 30 2.19 -4.67 -3.54
CA GLY A 30 1.00 -3.95 -3.98
C GLY A 30 -0.28 -4.35 -3.25
N ILE A 31 -1.36 -3.66 -3.62
CA ILE A 31 -2.70 -3.77 -3.05
C ILE A 31 -3.68 -3.88 -4.20
N GLU A 32 -4.57 -4.87 -4.11
CA GLU A 32 -5.65 -5.05 -5.07
C GLU A 32 -7.02 -4.99 -4.40
N PHE A 33 -7.93 -4.21 -5.00
CA PHE A 33 -9.33 -4.20 -4.62
C PHE A 33 -10.14 -4.93 -5.68
N PHE A 34 -10.99 -5.86 -5.24
CA PHE A 34 -11.89 -6.60 -6.12
C PHE A 34 -13.34 -6.29 -5.78
N ASP A 35 -14.19 -6.15 -6.80
CA ASP A 35 -15.63 -6.08 -6.58
C ASP A 35 -16.24 -7.46 -6.31
N GLN A 36 -17.54 -7.49 -6.01
CA GLN A 36 -18.31 -8.71 -5.74
C GLN A 36 -18.34 -9.72 -6.89
N ASN A 37 -17.97 -9.31 -8.11
CA ASN A 37 -17.87 -10.17 -9.29
C ASN A 37 -16.43 -10.64 -9.54
N GLY A 38 -15.48 -10.27 -8.67
CA GLY A 38 -14.07 -10.60 -8.82
C GLY A 38 -13.32 -9.69 -9.81
N ARG A 39 -13.88 -8.54 -10.20
CA ARG A 39 -13.19 -7.60 -11.10
C ARG A 39 -12.23 -6.74 -10.29
N CYS A 40 -10.97 -6.66 -10.75
CA CYS A 40 -9.96 -5.79 -10.14
C CYS A 40 -10.28 -4.32 -10.42
N LEU A 41 -10.42 -3.52 -9.36
CA LEU A 41 -10.69 -2.08 -9.41
C LEU A 41 -9.40 -1.25 -9.48
N THR A 42 -8.27 -1.83 -9.09
CA THR A 42 -6.95 -1.21 -9.10
C THR A 42 -6.16 -1.49 -10.38
N ASP A 43 -6.72 -2.22 -11.34
CA ASP A 43 -6.12 -2.40 -12.65
C ASP A 43 -6.27 -1.12 -13.47
N TYR A 44 -5.16 -0.38 -13.62
CA TYR A 44 -5.07 0.86 -14.39
C TYR A 44 -5.53 0.68 -15.84
N SER A 45 -5.27 -0.49 -16.44
CA SER A 45 -5.62 -0.77 -17.83
C SER A 45 -7.13 -0.87 -18.07
N GLN A 46 -7.90 -1.16 -17.01
CA GLN A 46 -9.34 -1.37 -17.08
C GLN A 46 -10.18 -0.21 -16.52
N ASN A 47 -9.59 0.71 -15.73
CA ASN A 47 -10.34 1.75 -15.02
C ASN A 47 -9.62 3.12 -15.00
N ALA A 48 -9.14 3.60 -16.14
CA ALA A 48 -8.39 4.86 -16.24
C ALA A 48 -9.15 6.09 -15.69
N ASP A 49 -10.48 6.13 -15.82
CA ASP A 49 -11.30 7.27 -15.37
C ASP A 49 -11.54 7.29 -13.85
N ASN A 50 -11.31 6.18 -13.14
CA ASN A 50 -11.63 6.01 -11.72
C ASN A 50 -10.49 5.36 -10.93
N PHE A 51 -9.24 5.62 -11.33
CA PHE A 51 -8.09 5.05 -10.65
C PHE A 51 -7.98 5.60 -9.22
N PRO A 52 -7.86 4.74 -8.18
CA PRO A 52 -7.86 5.19 -6.80
C PRO A 52 -6.58 5.99 -6.48
N PHE A 53 -6.75 7.07 -5.70
CA PHE A 53 -5.62 7.79 -5.12
C PHE A 53 -5.07 7.01 -3.92
N VAL A 54 -3.74 6.92 -3.83
CA VAL A 54 -3.03 6.27 -2.72
C VAL A 54 -2.10 7.25 -2.02
N PHE A 55 -2.12 7.19 -0.69
CA PHE A 55 -1.25 7.97 0.18
C PHE A 55 -0.72 7.06 1.29
N GLY A 56 0.58 7.18 1.58
CA GLY A 56 1.23 6.53 2.72
C GLY A 56 1.53 7.54 3.83
N GLU A 57 1.35 7.12 5.09
CA GLU A 57 1.85 7.82 6.27
C GLU A 57 2.46 6.77 7.22
N PRO A 58 3.79 6.70 7.35
CA PRO A 58 4.81 7.49 6.64
C PRO A 58 4.80 7.26 5.11
N ASN A 59 5.15 8.26 4.31
CA ASN A 59 4.98 8.21 2.85
C ASN A 59 5.95 7.24 2.15
N SER A 60 7.24 7.44 2.33
CA SER A 60 8.29 6.58 1.80
C SER A 60 9.59 6.90 2.53
N ILE A 61 10.65 6.13 2.33
CA ILE A 61 11.94 6.43 2.95
C ILE A 61 12.57 7.76 2.46
N ASN A 62 12.05 8.36 1.38
CA ASN A 62 12.46 9.69 0.91
C ASN A 62 12.23 10.81 1.93
N MET A 63 11.44 10.56 2.97
CA MET A 63 11.26 11.52 4.07
C MET A 63 12.42 11.52 5.07
N LEU A 64 13.33 10.53 5.01
CA LEU A 64 14.48 10.45 5.91
C LEU A 64 15.60 11.37 5.43
N ASP A 65 16.26 12.03 6.38
CA ASP A 65 17.39 12.90 6.09
C ASP A 65 18.51 12.14 5.36
N GLY A 66 18.97 12.71 4.24
CA GLY A 66 20.04 12.13 3.42
C GLY A 66 19.57 11.12 2.37
N ILE A 67 18.29 10.71 2.37
CA ILE A 67 17.71 9.86 1.33
C ILE A 67 16.91 10.72 0.35
N LYS A 68 17.18 10.60 -0.95
CA LYS A 68 16.44 11.29 -2.01
C LYS A 68 16.34 10.42 -3.25
N GLY A 69 15.17 10.45 -3.89
CA GLY A 69 14.95 9.79 -5.17
C GLY A 69 14.83 8.27 -5.09
N ASP A 70 14.58 7.70 -3.91
CA ASP A 70 14.21 6.29 -3.79
C ASP A 70 12.88 6.06 -4.53
N VAL A 71 12.84 5.01 -5.34
CA VAL A 71 11.73 4.73 -6.26
C VAL A 71 10.53 4.07 -5.56
N ARG A 72 10.68 3.64 -4.30
CA ARG A 72 9.68 2.84 -3.59
C ARG A 72 8.62 3.70 -2.93
N THR A 73 7.81 4.35 -3.75
CA THR A 73 6.78 5.31 -3.36
C THR A 73 5.36 4.73 -3.37
N PRO A 74 4.38 5.33 -2.66
CA PRO A 74 3.05 4.73 -2.51
C PRO A 74 2.29 4.47 -3.81
N ASP A 75 2.58 5.20 -4.89
CA ASP A 75 1.96 4.98 -6.20
C ASP A 75 2.24 3.58 -6.76
N LYS A 76 3.32 2.91 -6.32
CA LYS A 76 3.63 1.52 -6.74
C LYS A 76 2.66 0.50 -6.18
N LEU A 77 1.97 0.84 -5.08
CA LEU A 77 1.00 -0.07 -4.48
C LEU A 77 -0.15 -0.44 -5.41
N LEU A 78 -0.42 0.38 -6.42
CA LEU A 78 -1.57 0.23 -7.31
C LEU A 78 -1.18 0.11 -8.78
N ASP A 79 0.11 -0.09 -9.11
CA ASP A 79 0.58 -0.10 -10.49
C ASP A 79 0.28 -1.42 -11.25
N GLY A 80 -0.25 -2.42 -10.54
CA GLY A 80 -0.64 -3.72 -11.08
C GLY A 80 0.48 -4.76 -11.10
N VAL A 81 1.68 -4.45 -10.61
CA VAL A 81 2.85 -5.35 -10.63
C VAL A 81 3.11 -5.93 -9.24
N ASN A 82 2.20 -6.79 -8.77
CA ASN A 82 2.22 -7.28 -7.38
C ASN A 82 3.18 -8.46 -7.12
N CYS A 83 3.47 -9.26 -8.14
CA CYS A 83 4.34 -10.44 -8.05
C CYS A 83 5.72 -10.12 -8.63
N THR A 84 6.53 -9.39 -7.85
CA THR A 84 7.80 -8.83 -8.33
C THR A 84 8.89 -8.87 -7.26
N THR A 85 10.14 -8.75 -7.71
CA THR A 85 11.34 -8.49 -6.89
C THR A 85 12.04 -7.20 -7.32
N ASP A 86 11.41 -6.41 -8.20
CA ASP A 86 11.92 -5.13 -8.70
C ASP A 86 11.43 -3.99 -7.79
N ASP A 87 12.37 -3.26 -7.18
CA ASP A 87 12.09 -2.11 -6.31
C ASP A 87 11.27 -1.01 -7.00
N ASN A 88 11.30 -0.91 -8.32
CA ASN A 88 10.49 0.07 -9.07
C ASN A 88 8.98 -0.19 -8.98
N HIS A 89 8.60 -1.38 -8.52
CA HIS A 89 7.23 -1.87 -8.38
C HIS A 89 6.91 -2.23 -6.93
N MET A 90 7.56 -1.57 -5.97
CA MET A 90 7.35 -1.82 -4.54
C MET A 90 7.23 -0.51 -3.78
N TRP A 91 6.62 -0.57 -2.60
CA TRP A 91 6.59 0.54 -1.67
C TRP A 91 7.38 0.20 -0.41
N LEU A 92 8.13 1.19 0.11
CA LEU A 92 8.87 1.07 1.37
C LEU A 92 8.76 2.36 2.17
N ALA A 93 8.37 2.23 3.44
CA ALA A 93 8.27 3.32 4.39
C ALA A 93 9.06 3.02 5.68
N PRO A 94 9.51 4.06 6.39
CA PRO A 94 10.01 3.91 7.76
C PRO A 94 8.96 3.28 8.65
N PHE A 95 9.39 2.40 9.55
CA PHE A 95 8.57 1.76 10.55
C PHE A 95 9.21 1.93 11.92
N THR A 96 8.40 2.29 12.90
CA THR A 96 8.80 2.28 14.31
C THR A 96 7.90 1.32 15.03
N ASN A 97 8.47 0.25 15.57
CA ASN A 97 7.69 -0.66 16.40
C ASN A 97 7.35 0.03 17.72
N THR A 98 6.12 0.55 17.82
CA THR A 98 5.62 1.22 19.03
C THR A 98 5.07 0.26 20.07
N ILE A 99 5.11 -1.06 19.81
CA ILE A 99 4.86 -2.09 20.83
C ILE A 99 6.12 -2.16 21.71
N THR A 100 6.33 -1.13 22.52
CA THR A 100 7.15 -1.18 23.72
C THR A 100 6.43 -2.09 24.70
N TYR A 101 7.12 -3.10 25.24
CA TYR A 101 6.63 -3.92 26.34
C TYR A 101 6.01 -3.01 27.42
N ALA A 102 4.70 -3.17 27.63
CA ALA A 102 4.01 -2.67 28.82
C ALA A 102 4.13 -3.72 29.94
#